data_AF-A0A0A7CM06-F1
#
_entry.id   AF-A0A0A7CM06-F1
#
_cell.length_a   1.000
_cell.length_b   1.000
_cell.length_c   1.000
_cell.angle_alpha   90.00
_cell.angle_beta   90.00
_cell.angle_gamma   90.00
#
_symmetry.space_group_name_H-M   'P 1'
#
loop_
_entity.id
_entity.type
_entity.pdbx_description
1 polymer ?
#
loop_
_entity_poly.entity_id
_entity_poly.type
_entity_poly.pdbx_seq_one_letter_code
_entity_poly.pdbx_strand_id
1 'polypeptide(L)'
;MQIPIVSFVVLCSSAIAVNIDDPTALLNQLNNWKTTDAGKYAIANGLAKPKQESLSSNNDELLAFAETVKTVAQLNAQHTSAKFSINNPFATMTNDQFAAWVKSSSPERSAANESASSAFATVLPTATASVPSTLDWSTTPCVAPVKNQGVCGSCFAFAAVAAAESAYCLANNNKLTTFSDQQVLSCGYGMGCSGGWSDQSLSWMVDHGLCTDSDYPYTNSWSMTTASCQSNCKPVKMPFTKVGAIYGEIELQQALLRQPIAVDISGGSAAFKNYASGVLSSGCSTNFDHVILAVGYGTDGLPFYKMKNSWGPYWGESGFLRIQRNAGGVGTCGLARHSQYPIIYPSFFGIVTSKDVAIYEYYSDLYAGTPSGSANEQWQYNPVTYQLIVNSNQQCLDAWNTGNGYSLHTYNCDASNGNQQWIIDSPNRRIKHRVHPNLCLDVDPNQNNKVQVWTCYDKNPNQQFAPTEEEVRITSYNNLVLATFSNILQFGAEWVQYTWVVNNVDHTIRGRRDLSGSPDMCLDAYQPWNGGIVHMWSCDKTNANQKWKYDPTTKQIRHLTHTGFCLDMANDQGSTPYLYSCTQPANNYQAFTYTSITFPATS
;
A
#
# COMPACT_ATOMS: atom_id res chain seq x y z
N MET A 1 4.71 72.88 -22.08
CA MET A 1 4.65 71.69 -22.94
C MET A 1 4.91 70.50 -22.03
N GLN A 2 3.86 69.72 -21.78
CA GLN A 2 3.75 68.73 -20.72
C GLN A 2 3.81 67.36 -21.39
N ILE A 3 4.71 66.48 -20.95
CA ILE A 3 4.75 65.07 -21.37
C ILE A 3 4.54 64.25 -20.10
N PRO A 4 3.50 63.39 -20.02
CA PRO A 4 3.12 62.72 -18.79
C PRO A 4 3.96 61.45 -18.56
N ILE A 5 4.29 61.23 -17.30
CA ILE A 5 4.82 59.97 -16.77
C ILE A 5 3.62 59.01 -16.62
N VAL A 6 3.65 57.89 -17.34
CA VAL A 6 2.66 56.82 -17.20
C VAL A 6 3.07 55.94 -16.02
N SER A 7 2.45 56.16 -14.86
CA SER A 7 2.48 55.21 -13.76
C SER A 7 1.57 54.03 -14.08
N PHE A 8 2.16 52.85 -14.28
CA PHE A 8 1.41 51.59 -14.27
C PHE A 8 0.91 51.33 -12.85
N VAL A 9 -0.38 51.57 -12.62
CA VAL A 9 -1.09 51.06 -11.45
C VAL A 9 -1.28 49.57 -11.69
N VAL A 10 -0.51 48.76 -10.97
CA VAL A 10 -0.82 47.34 -10.79
C VAL A 10 -2.14 47.29 -10.01
N LEU A 11 -3.21 46.89 -10.68
CA LEU A 11 -4.49 46.58 -10.06
C LEU A 11 -4.29 45.37 -9.15
N CYS A 12 -3.92 45.63 -7.90
CA CYS A 12 -4.06 44.68 -6.81
C CYS A 12 -5.56 44.41 -6.67
N SER A 13 -6.00 43.19 -6.99
CA SER A 13 -7.40 42.79 -6.84
C SER A 13 -7.82 43.04 -5.40
N SER A 14 -8.69 44.03 -5.23
CA SER A 14 -9.23 44.45 -3.95
C SER A 14 -9.88 43.26 -3.24
N ALA A 15 -9.25 42.80 -2.16
CA ALA A 15 -9.95 42.08 -1.12
C ALA A 15 -11.13 42.95 -0.69
N ILE A 16 -12.35 42.49 -0.94
CA ILE A 16 -13.53 43.09 -0.33
C ILE A 16 -13.33 42.88 1.17
N ALA A 17 -12.90 43.93 1.86
CA ALA A 17 -12.88 43.97 3.31
C ALA A 17 -14.34 43.94 3.77
N VAL A 18 -14.88 42.75 3.98
CA VAL A 18 -16.22 42.60 4.55
C VAL A 18 -16.17 43.17 5.95
N ASN A 19 -17.06 44.14 6.21
CA ASN A 19 -17.25 44.66 7.55
C ASN A 19 -17.97 43.61 8.39
N ILE A 20 -17.21 42.79 9.11
CA ILE A 20 -17.74 41.80 10.06
C ILE A 20 -18.55 42.45 11.20
N ASP A 21 -18.46 43.78 11.37
CA ASP A 21 -19.25 44.56 12.32
C ASP A 21 -20.63 44.98 11.75
N ASP A 22 -20.94 44.67 10.47
CA ASP A 22 -22.27 44.82 9.88
C ASP A 22 -22.97 43.45 9.72
N PRO A 23 -23.90 43.10 10.62
CA PRO A 23 -24.61 41.82 10.58
C PRO A 23 -25.42 41.59 9.28
N THR A 24 -25.89 42.66 8.63
CA THR A 24 -26.70 42.55 7.41
C THR A 24 -25.81 42.19 6.21
N ALA A 25 -24.64 42.84 6.10
CA ALA A 25 -23.67 42.52 5.08
C ALA A 25 -23.13 41.09 5.23
N LEU A 26 -22.84 40.67 6.48
CA LEU A 26 -22.39 39.32 6.78
C LEU A 26 -23.46 38.26 6.45
N LEU A 27 -24.73 38.52 6.76
CA LEU A 27 -25.84 37.63 6.42
C LEU A 27 -25.99 37.46 4.90
N ASN A 28 -25.85 38.55 4.15
CA ASN A 28 -25.86 38.49 2.68
C ASN A 28 -24.68 37.66 2.15
N GLN A 29 -23.49 37.81 2.71
CA GLN A 29 -22.33 36.99 2.34
C GLN A 29 -22.54 35.51 2.67
N LEU A 30 -23.07 35.18 3.85
CA LEU A 30 -23.43 33.82 4.24
C LEU A 30 -24.43 33.22 3.24
N ASN A 31 -25.49 33.96 2.92
CA ASN A 31 -26.50 33.53 1.96
C ASN A 31 -25.93 33.38 0.54
N ASN A 32 -24.98 34.20 0.14
CA ASN A 32 -24.26 34.04 -1.13
C ASN A 32 -23.41 32.77 -1.11
N TRP A 33 -22.65 32.53 -0.05
CA TRP A 33 -21.90 31.28 0.14
C TRP A 33 -22.81 30.06 0.05
N LYS A 34 -24.01 30.08 0.65
CA LYS A 34 -25.00 28.99 0.56
C LYS A 34 -25.44 28.65 -0.88
N THR A 35 -25.24 29.55 -1.85
CA THR A 35 -25.55 29.28 -3.28
C THR A 35 -24.39 28.70 -4.07
N THR A 36 -23.17 28.72 -3.52
CA THR A 36 -21.99 28.05 -4.10
C THR A 36 -22.17 26.53 -4.04
N ASP A 37 -21.37 25.79 -4.82
CA ASP A 37 -21.43 24.32 -4.77
C ASP A 37 -20.97 23.77 -3.41
N ALA A 38 -19.99 24.42 -2.76
CA ALA A 38 -19.58 24.07 -1.40
C ALA A 38 -20.69 24.32 -0.37
N GLY A 39 -21.42 25.43 -0.48
CA GLY A 39 -22.55 25.75 0.38
C GLY A 39 -23.75 24.82 0.17
N LYS A 40 -24.12 24.55 -1.10
CA LYS A 40 -25.15 23.56 -1.45
C LYS A 40 -24.78 22.18 -0.93
N TYR A 41 -23.51 21.80 -1.10
CA TYR A 41 -22.97 20.55 -0.56
C TYR A 41 -23.09 20.52 0.96
N ALA A 42 -22.66 21.56 1.67
CA ALA A 42 -22.76 21.63 3.13
C ALA A 42 -24.22 21.48 3.61
N ILE A 43 -25.18 22.13 2.93
CA ILE A 43 -26.61 22.04 3.27
C ILE A 43 -27.15 20.63 3.01
N ALA A 44 -26.89 20.06 1.83
CA ALA A 44 -27.34 18.71 1.46
C ALA A 44 -26.81 17.63 2.42
N ASN A 45 -25.72 17.95 3.10
CA ASN A 45 -24.97 17.09 3.99
C ASN A 45 -25.05 17.56 5.45
N GLY A 46 -26.00 18.43 5.82
CA GLY A 46 -26.24 18.81 7.23
C GLY A 46 -25.08 19.53 7.95
N LEU A 47 -24.03 19.96 7.23
CA LEU A 47 -22.92 20.76 7.77
C LEU A 47 -23.29 22.24 7.91
N ALA A 48 -24.35 22.68 7.21
CA ALA A 48 -24.88 24.03 7.26
C ALA A 48 -26.42 24.04 7.23
N LYS A 49 -27.03 25.10 7.76
CA LYS A 49 -28.49 25.27 7.71
C LYS A 49 -28.90 25.86 6.35
N PRO A 50 -30.17 25.67 5.92
CA PRO A 50 -30.70 26.35 4.74
C PRO A 50 -30.60 27.88 4.83
N LYS A 51 -30.88 28.56 3.71
CA LYS A 51 -30.85 30.03 3.62
C LYS A 51 -31.69 30.67 4.73
N GLN A 52 -31.17 31.75 5.32
CA GLN A 52 -31.88 32.56 6.31
C GLN A 52 -32.46 33.82 5.65
N GLU A 53 -33.74 34.11 5.85
CA GLU A 53 -34.41 35.29 5.27
C GLU A 53 -34.22 36.58 6.09
N SER A 54 -33.91 36.45 7.39
CA SER A 54 -33.73 37.58 8.30
C SER A 54 -32.78 37.23 9.46
N LEU A 55 -32.28 38.25 10.14
CA LEU A 55 -31.45 38.09 11.35
C LEU A 55 -32.30 37.52 12.49
N SER A 56 -31.88 36.41 13.08
CA SER A 56 -32.47 35.84 14.30
C SER A 56 -31.80 36.36 15.56
N SER A 57 -32.52 36.36 16.69
CA SER A 57 -31.98 36.75 18.01
C SER A 57 -30.90 35.80 18.54
N ASN A 58 -30.80 34.59 17.98
CA ASN A 58 -29.75 33.63 18.27
C ASN A 58 -29.21 33.10 16.93
N ASN A 59 -28.02 33.54 16.51
CA ASN A 59 -27.48 33.25 15.18
C ASN A 59 -26.07 32.67 15.23
N ASP A 60 -25.91 31.56 15.96
CA ASP A 60 -24.64 30.82 16.09
C ASP A 60 -23.99 30.49 14.74
N GLU A 61 -24.81 30.22 13.69
CA GLU A 61 -24.31 29.96 12.34
C GLU A 61 -23.65 31.19 11.72
N LEU A 62 -24.26 32.37 11.90
CA LEU A 62 -23.71 33.62 11.41
C LEU A 62 -22.44 34.01 12.18
N LEU A 63 -22.38 33.75 13.49
CA LEU A 63 -21.18 33.95 14.32
C LEU A 63 -20.03 33.02 13.89
N ALA A 64 -20.31 31.74 13.67
CA ALA A 64 -19.32 30.80 13.16
C ALA A 64 -18.81 31.19 11.76
N PHE A 65 -19.70 31.67 10.89
CA PHE A 65 -19.32 32.21 9.59
C PHE A 65 -18.45 33.47 9.71
N ALA A 66 -18.77 34.38 10.65
CA ALA A 66 -17.94 35.56 10.95
C ALA A 66 -16.52 35.16 11.37
N GLU A 67 -16.40 34.16 12.25
CA GLU A 67 -15.11 33.61 12.69
C GLU A 67 -14.32 33.05 11.50
N THR A 68 -14.97 32.30 10.62
CA THR A 68 -14.36 31.76 9.40
C THR A 68 -13.86 32.88 8.48
N VAL A 69 -14.66 33.93 8.22
CA VAL A 69 -14.26 35.08 7.40
C VAL A 69 -13.01 35.75 7.97
N LYS A 70 -12.98 35.99 9.29
CA LYS A 70 -11.82 36.58 9.99
C LYS A 70 -10.59 35.68 9.92
N THR A 71 -10.78 34.38 10.17
CA THR A 71 -9.72 33.36 10.15
C THR A 71 -9.09 33.28 8.75
N VAL A 72 -9.91 33.25 7.69
CA VAL A 72 -9.44 33.21 6.30
C VAL A 72 -8.62 34.46 5.94
N ALA A 73 -9.04 35.64 6.38
CA ALA A 73 -8.27 36.87 6.15
C ALA A 73 -6.89 36.82 6.86
N GLN A 74 -6.86 36.33 8.10
CA GLN A 74 -5.61 36.17 8.86
C GLN A 74 -4.67 35.15 8.21
N LEU A 75 -5.20 33.98 7.81
CA LEU A 75 -4.41 32.93 7.17
C LEU A 75 -3.82 33.42 5.83
N ASN A 76 -4.61 34.09 4.99
CA ASN A 76 -4.10 34.64 3.72
C ASN A 76 -3.06 35.76 3.92
N ALA A 77 -3.04 36.43 5.08
CA ALA A 77 -1.99 37.40 5.42
C ALA A 77 -0.72 36.72 5.96
N GLN A 78 -0.84 35.55 6.59
CA GLN A 78 0.27 34.82 7.22
C GLN A 78 0.96 33.83 6.27
N HIS A 79 0.23 33.31 5.29
CA HIS A 79 0.72 32.27 4.39
C HIS A 79 0.85 32.80 2.96
N THR A 80 2.08 32.80 2.45
CA THR A 80 2.37 33.22 1.08
C THR A 80 2.27 32.07 0.07
N SER A 81 2.47 30.83 0.51
CA SER A 81 2.49 29.62 -0.34
C SER A 81 1.14 28.92 -0.46
N ALA A 82 0.17 29.22 0.40
CA ALA A 82 -1.17 28.63 0.41
C ALA A 82 -2.26 29.70 0.35
N LYS A 83 -3.44 29.32 -0.16
CA LYS A 83 -4.64 30.14 -0.20
C LYS A 83 -5.74 29.49 0.60
N PHE A 84 -6.48 30.34 1.32
CA PHE A 84 -7.60 29.94 2.17
C PHE A 84 -8.87 30.63 1.70
N SER A 85 -10.00 29.95 1.82
CA SER A 85 -11.26 30.45 1.32
C SER A 85 -12.41 30.04 2.22
N ILE A 86 -13.40 30.92 2.33
CA ILE A 86 -14.70 30.59 2.93
C ILE A 86 -15.51 29.64 2.04
N ASN A 87 -15.15 29.47 0.76
CA ASN A 87 -15.84 28.58 -0.17
C ASN A 87 -15.44 27.11 0.05
N ASN A 88 -15.72 26.59 1.24
CA ASN A 88 -15.51 25.22 1.65
C ASN A 88 -16.73 24.71 2.45
N PRO A 89 -16.93 23.38 2.64
CA PRO A 89 -18.12 22.84 3.31
C PRO A 89 -18.26 23.17 4.80
N PHE A 90 -17.21 23.68 5.44
CA PHE A 90 -17.10 23.87 6.90
C PHE A 90 -17.19 25.34 7.33
N ALA A 91 -17.57 26.24 6.41
CA ALA A 91 -17.55 27.68 6.65
C ALA A 91 -18.43 28.15 7.82
N THR A 92 -19.44 27.36 8.19
CA THR A 92 -20.39 27.62 9.28
C THR A 92 -20.09 26.84 10.57
N MET A 93 -18.93 26.18 10.66
CA MET A 93 -18.42 25.62 11.92
C MET A 93 -17.44 26.61 12.54
N THR A 94 -17.35 26.71 13.87
CA THR A 94 -16.24 27.42 14.53
C THR A 94 -14.93 26.63 14.36
N ASN A 95 -13.78 27.22 14.68
CA ASN A 95 -12.53 26.46 14.64
C ASN A 95 -12.51 25.34 15.70
N ASP A 96 -13.06 25.61 16.89
CA ASP A 96 -13.16 24.61 17.97
C ASP A 96 -14.14 23.48 17.63
N GLN A 97 -15.29 23.80 17.02
CA GLN A 97 -16.24 22.79 16.55
C GLN A 97 -15.62 21.89 15.50
N PHE A 98 -14.85 22.48 14.56
CA PHE A 98 -14.14 21.71 13.54
C PHE A 98 -13.04 20.83 14.15
N ALA A 99 -12.23 21.36 15.07
CA ALA A 99 -11.19 20.58 15.75
C ALA A 99 -11.78 19.41 16.54
N ALA A 100 -12.90 19.62 17.24
CA ALA A 100 -13.63 18.56 17.95
C ALA A 100 -14.19 17.51 16.98
N TRP A 101 -14.73 17.95 15.83
CA TRP A 101 -15.24 17.09 14.78
C TRP A 101 -14.13 16.21 14.14
N VAL A 102 -12.94 16.77 13.90
CA VAL A 102 -11.79 15.97 13.44
C VAL A 102 -11.34 15.01 14.55
N LYS A 103 -11.15 15.49 15.79
CA LYS A 103 -10.63 14.68 16.91
C LYS A 103 -11.51 13.48 17.25
N SER A 104 -12.84 13.54 17.08
CA SER A 104 -13.69 12.37 17.27
C SER A 104 -13.40 11.22 16.30
N SER A 105 -12.58 11.47 15.28
CA SER A 105 -12.17 10.49 14.26
C SER A 105 -10.93 9.67 14.61
N SER A 106 -10.16 10.06 15.64
CA SER A 106 -8.89 9.41 15.97
C SER A 106 -8.67 9.33 17.47
N PRO A 107 -8.76 8.14 18.09
CA PRO A 107 -8.32 7.95 19.47
C PRO A 107 -6.82 8.20 19.61
N GLU A 108 -6.40 8.84 20.70
CA GLU A 108 -4.97 9.07 20.97
C GLU A 108 -4.23 7.72 21.07
N ARG A 109 -3.16 7.58 20.27
CA ARG A 109 -2.25 6.44 20.36
C ARG A 109 -1.34 6.64 21.56
N SER A 110 -1.28 5.67 22.47
CA SER A 110 -0.31 5.73 23.56
C SER A 110 1.12 5.67 23.00
N ALA A 111 2.08 6.31 23.67
CA ALA A 111 3.50 6.27 23.28
C ALA A 111 4.06 4.83 23.21
N ALA A 112 3.50 3.90 23.99
CA ALA A 112 3.83 2.49 23.93
C ALA A 112 3.41 1.83 22.60
N ASN A 113 2.25 2.21 22.06
CA ASN A 113 1.76 1.70 20.76
C ASN A 113 2.56 2.26 19.58
N GLU A 114 3.01 3.52 19.66
CA GLU A 114 3.95 4.11 18.68
C GLU A 114 5.29 3.36 18.69
N SER A 115 5.82 3.06 19.87
CA SER A 115 7.10 2.36 20.03
C SER A 115 7.04 0.91 19.52
N ALA A 116 5.96 0.19 19.80
CA ALA A 116 5.76 -1.17 19.30
C ALA A 116 5.64 -1.20 17.76
N SER A 117 4.93 -0.23 17.16
CA SER A 117 4.81 -0.11 15.70
C SER A 117 6.16 0.20 15.04
N SER A 118 7.04 0.96 15.72
CA SER A 118 8.37 1.30 15.20
C SER A 118 9.33 0.12 15.14
N ALA A 119 9.14 -0.90 16.00
CA ALA A 119 9.92 -2.13 15.95
C ALA A 119 9.62 -2.99 14.70
N PHE A 120 8.48 -2.76 14.04
CA PHE A 120 8.07 -3.40 12.79
C PHE A 120 8.18 -2.45 11.57
N ALA A 121 8.90 -1.33 11.72
CA ALA A 121 9.13 -0.41 10.62
C ALA A 121 9.76 -1.16 9.45
N THR A 122 9.19 -0.99 8.26
CA THR A 122 9.78 -1.54 7.05
C THR A 122 11.01 -0.71 6.73
N VAL A 123 12.20 -1.31 6.87
CA VAL A 123 13.45 -0.66 6.45
C VAL A 123 13.44 -0.59 4.93
N LEU A 124 13.10 0.58 4.40
CA LEU A 124 13.36 0.92 3.00
C LEU A 124 14.80 1.45 2.94
N PRO A 125 15.66 0.97 2.03
CA PRO A 125 17.02 1.46 1.96
C PRO A 125 17.00 2.95 1.63
N THR A 126 17.93 3.66 2.26
CA THR A 126 18.32 5.02 1.93
C THR A 126 18.98 5.03 0.55
N ALA A 127 18.18 5.09 -0.51
CA ALA A 127 18.70 5.08 -1.88
C ALA A 127 19.47 6.37 -2.19
N THR A 128 20.64 6.21 -2.81
CA THR A 128 21.44 7.25 -3.49
C THR A 128 21.03 7.45 -4.96
N ALA A 129 19.98 6.76 -5.44
CA ALA A 129 19.43 6.92 -6.78
C ALA A 129 18.69 8.24 -6.95
N SER A 130 18.66 8.76 -8.19
CA SER A 130 17.86 9.92 -8.56
C SER A 130 16.37 9.58 -8.47
N VAL A 131 15.78 9.79 -7.29
CA VAL A 131 14.32 9.79 -7.11
C VAL A 131 13.73 10.83 -8.07
N PRO A 132 12.70 10.50 -8.88
CA PRO A 132 12.03 11.48 -9.74
C PRO A 132 11.71 12.75 -8.96
N SER A 133 11.85 13.92 -9.59
CA SER A 133 11.53 15.19 -8.91
C SER A 133 10.03 15.34 -8.61
N THR A 134 9.19 14.60 -9.32
CA THR A 134 7.73 14.62 -9.22
C THR A 134 7.15 13.22 -9.39
N LEU A 135 6.09 12.91 -8.65
CA LEU A 135 5.31 11.70 -8.76
C LEU A 135 3.85 12.02 -8.42
N ASP A 136 2.89 11.52 -9.19
CA ASP A 136 1.46 11.71 -8.90
C ASP A 136 0.61 10.51 -9.31
N TRP A 137 0.29 9.64 -8.35
CA TRP A 137 -0.58 8.48 -8.53
C TRP A 137 -2.00 8.85 -8.95
N SER A 138 -2.47 10.07 -8.63
CA SER A 138 -3.83 10.50 -9.00
C SER A 138 -4.00 10.73 -10.51
N THR A 139 -2.91 10.73 -11.27
CA THR A 139 -2.91 10.73 -12.75
C THR A 139 -3.05 9.32 -13.34
N THR A 140 -2.97 8.29 -12.50
CA THR A 140 -3.12 6.87 -12.87
C THR A 140 -4.54 6.39 -12.53
N PRO A 141 -5.01 5.26 -13.08
CA PRO A 141 -6.30 4.69 -12.68
C PRO A 141 -6.30 4.13 -11.24
N CYS A 142 -5.15 4.02 -10.57
CA CYS A 142 -5.05 3.38 -9.25
C CYS A 142 -5.23 4.31 -8.06
N VAL A 143 -5.88 5.46 -8.25
CA VAL A 143 -6.40 6.28 -7.15
C VAL A 143 -7.88 6.48 -7.38
N ALA A 144 -8.71 5.92 -6.49
CA ALA A 144 -10.15 6.09 -6.57
C ALA A 144 -10.58 7.57 -6.46
N PRO A 145 -11.78 7.94 -6.93
CA PRO A 145 -12.33 9.27 -6.69
C PRO A 145 -12.38 9.66 -5.20
N VAL A 146 -12.40 10.96 -4.93
CA VAL A 146 -12.56 11.49 -3.56
C VAL A 146 -13.94 11.11 -3.01
N LYS A 147 -13.95 10.49 -1.83
CA LYS A 147 -15.17 10.12 -1.09
C LYS A 147 -15.46 11.12 0.02
N ASN A 148 -16.58 10.94 0.72
CA ASN A 148 -16.96 11.76 1.87
C ASN A 148 -17.31 10.89 3.09
N GLN A 149 -16.54 11.04 4.18
CA GLN A 149 -16.79 10.38 5.46
C GLN A 149 -17.99 10.95 6.23
N GLY A 150 -18.39 12.19 5.92
CA GLY A 150 -19.47 12.89 6.60
C GLY A 150 -19.14 13.19 8.06
N VAL A 151 -20.13 13.14 8.96
CA VAL A 151 -19.96 13.48 10.39
C VAL A 151 -19.34 12.37 11.23
N CYS A 152 -19.17 11.18 10.66
CA CYS A 152 -18.61 10.03 11.36
C CYS A 152 -17.09 10.12 11.43
N GLY A 153 -16.53 9.72 12.56
CA GLY A 153 -15.10 9.64 12.80
C GLY A 153 -14.43 8.44 12.11
N SER A 154 -14.58 8.31 10.80
CA SER A 154 -14.20 7.11 10.03
C SER A 154 -12.97 7.28 9.14
N CYS A 155 -12.19 8.36 9.31
CA CYS A 155 -11.01 8.65 8.47
C CYS A 155 -10.01 7.48 8.39
N PHE A 156 -9.81 6.75 9.49
CA PHE A 156 -8.95 5.57 9.56
C PHE A 156 -9.40 4.48 8.58
N ALA A 157 -10.71 4.25 8.44
CA ALA A 157 -11.28 3.28 7.52
C ALA A 157 -11.13 3.77 6.07
N PHE A 158 -11.47 5.05 5.81
CA PHE A 158 -11.34 5.64 4.47
C PHE A 158 -9.90 5.64 3.96
N ALA A 159 -8.92 6.00 4.80
CA ALA A 159 -7.51 6.00 4.41
C ALA A 159 -6.97 4.58 4.18
N ALA A 160 -7.33 3.62 5.05
CA ALA A 160 -6.96 2.22 4.90
C ALA A 160 -7.55 1.61 3.62
N VAL A 161 -8.86 1.83 3.37
CA VAL A 161 -9.54 1.34 2.17
C VAL A 161 -8.96 2.00 0.92
N ALA A 162 -8.69 3.30 0.92
CA ALA A 162 -8.10 3.96 -0.24
C ALA A 162 -6.67 3.43 -0.56
N ALA A 163 -5.88 3.10 0.47
CA ALA A 163 -4.59 2.43 0.28
C ALA A 163 -4.77 1.00 -0.28
N ALA A 164 -5.75 0.24 0.23
CA ALA A 164 -6.08 -1.10 -0.24
C ALA A 164 -6.64 -1.12 -1.68
N GLU A 165 -7.49 -0.16 -2.07
CA GLU A 165 -8.00 0.04 -3.43
C GLU A 165 -6.84 0.26 -4.41
N SER A 166 -5.89 1.13 -4.03
CA SER A 166 -4.70 1.41 -4.82
C SER A 166 -3.85 0.16 -4.98
N ALA A 167 -3.62 -0.57 -3.89
CA ALA A 167 -2.88 -1.82 -3.89
C ALA A 167 -3.54 -2.92 -4.73
N TYR A 168 -4.86 -3.06 -4.61
CA TYR A 168 -5.66 -3.97 -5.41
C TYR A 168 -5.54 -3.64 -6.90
N CYS A 169 -5.67 -2.37 -7.26
CA CYS A 169 -5.52 -1.91 -8.64
C CYS A 169 -4.14 -2.26 -9.22
N LEU A 170 -3.06 -1.99 -8.46
CA LEU A 170 -1.68 -2.29 -8.86
C LEU A 170 -1.42 -3.80 -9.05
N ALA A 171 -2.03 -4.64 -8.21
CA ALA A 171 -1.94 -6.10 -8.34
C ALA A 171 -2.83 -6.66 -9.46
N ASN A 172 -3.83 -5.91 -9.90
CA ASN A 172 -4.90 -6.36 -10.80
C ASN A 172 -4.90 -5.56 -12.11
N ASN A 173 -3.72 -5.40 -12.71
CA ASN A 173 -3.50 -4.74 -14.02
C ASN A 173 -4.06 -3.33 -14.14
N ASN A 174 -3.88 -2.54 -13.10
CA ASN A 174 -4.36 -1.17 -13.08
C ASN A 174 -5.89 -1.05 -13.26
N LYS A 175 -6.65 -2.12 -12.95
CA LYS A 175 -8.11 -2.12 -12.95
C LYS A 175 -8.62 -1.73 -11.57
N LEU A 176 -9.05 -0.47 -11.45
CA LEU A 176 -9.63 0.05 -10.22
C LEU A 176 -10.91 -0.70 -9.83
N THR A 177 -11.00 -1.05 -8.55
CA THR A 177 -12.21 -1.54 -7.88
C THR A 177 -12.37 -0.72 -6.61
N THR A 178 -13.56 -0.14 -6.38
CA THR A 178 -13.86 0.60 -5.16
C THR A 178 -14.45 -0.33 -4.10
N PHE A 179 -13.94 -0.22 -2.89
CA PHE A 179 -14.31 -1.08 -1.76
C PHE A 179 -15.06 -0.30 -0.68
N SER A 180 -15.78 -1.05 0.15
CA SER A 180 -16.65 -0.53 1.18
C SER A 180 -15.87 0.00 2.39
N ASP A 181 -15.90 1.31 2.58
CA ASP A 181 -15.45 1.94 3.83
C ASP A 181 -16.36 1.54 5.00
N GLN A 182 -17.64 1.29 4.73
CA GLN A 182 -18.64 0.90 5.74
C GLN A 182 -18.35 -0.46 6.36
N GLN A 183 -17.94 -1.44 5.56
CA GLN A 183 -17.64 -2.77 6.07
C GLN A 183 -16.51 -2.71 7.10
N VAL A 184 -15.45 -1.96 6.80
CA VAL A 184 -14.31 -1.76 7.71
C VAL A 184 -14.76 -1.01 8.96
N LEU A 185 -15.59 0.02 8.81
CA LEU A 185 -16.14 0.78 9.93
C LEU A 185 -17.00 -0.07 10.87
N SER A 186 -17.86 -0.92 10.31
CA SER A 186 -18.88 -1.68 11.04
C SER A 186 -18.38 -3.02 11.58
N CYS A 187 -17.48 -3.69 10.84
CA CYS A 187 -17.04 -5.06 11.12
C CYS A 187 -15.56 -5.17 11.49
N GLY A 188 -14.76 -4.15 11.15
CA GLY A 188 -13.32 -4.14 11.35
C GLY A 188 -12.88 -3.82 12.78
N TYR A 189 -11.56 -3.80 12.97
CA TYR A 189 -10.97 -3.32 14.20
C TYR A 189 -11.08 -1.79 14.28
N GLY A 190 -11.67 -1.29 15.36
CA GLY A 190 -11.89 0.13 15.59
C GLY A 190 -13.05 0.38 16.55
N MET A 191 -13.39 1.64 16.77
CA MET A 191 -14.51 2.06 17.61
C MET A 191 -15.62 2.72 16.77
N GLY A 192 -15.74 2.29 15.51
CA GLY A 192 -16.69 2.83 14.55
C GLY A 192 -16.51 4.34 14.37
N CYS A 193 -17.58 5.13 14.53
CA CYS A 193 -17.50 6.59 14.42
C CYS A 193 -16.76 7.30 15.56
N SER A 194 -16.27 6.57 16.57
CA SER A 194 -15.38 7.12 17.61
C SER A 194 -13.89 6.99 17.23
N GLY A 195 -13.61 6.62 15.98
CA GLY A 195 -12.26 6.51 15.44
C GLY A 195 -11.66 5.09 15.49
N GLY A 196 -10.41 5.01 15.03
CA GLY A 196 -9.66 3.77 14.92
C GLY A 196 -8.27 4.03 14.34
N TRP A 197 -7.58 2.97 13.92
CA TRP A 197 -6.25 3.06 13.33
C TRP A 197 -6.19 2.30 12.00
N SER A 198 -5.56 2.90 10.99
CA SER A 198 -5.54 2.36 9.64
C SER A 198 -4.72 1.08 9.49
N ASP A 199 -3.76 0.78 10.37
CA ASP A 199 -2.96 -0.45 10.36
C ASP A 199 -3.77 -1.61 10.87
N GLN A 200 -4.57 -1.38 11.91
CA GLN A 200 -5.52 -2.38 12.38
C GLN A 200 -6.58 -2.66 11.33
N SER A 201 -7.04 -1.63 10.62
CA SER A 201 -7.96 -1.79 9.49
C SER A 201 -7.32 -2.60 8.35
N LEU A 202 -6.11 -2.23 7.91
CA LEU A 202 -5.37 -2.97 6.88
C LEU A 202 -5.08 -4.42 7.32
N SER A 203 -4.73 -4.64 8.59
CA SER A 203 -4.47 -5.97 9.13
C SER A 203 -5.75 -6.82 9.16
N TRP A 204 -6.88 -6.24 9.53
CA TRP A 204 -8.18 -6.90 9.48
C TRP A 204 -8.54 -7.37 8.05
N MET A 205 -8.24 -6.55 7.03
CA MET A 205 -8.50 -6.89 5.63
C MET A 205 -7.71 -8.11 5.13
N VAL A 206 -6.58 -8.45 5.75
CA VAL A 206 -5.76 -9.62 5.37
C VAL A 206 -6.57 -10.92 5.47
N ASP A 207 -7.33 -11.08 6.55
CA ASP A 207 -8.09 -12.31 6.83
C ASP A 207 -9.54 -12.25 6.32
N HIS A 208 -10.10 -11.06 6.19
CA HIS A 208 -11.54 -10.88 5.91
C HIS A 208 -11.84 -10.47 4.45
N GLY A 209 -10.86 -9.90 3.74
CA GLY A 209 -11.10 -9.27 2.44
C GLY A 209 -12.02 -8.04 2.53
N LEU A 210 -12.49 -7.55 1.38
CA LEU A 210 -13.39 -6.39 1.30
C LEU A 210 -14.54 -6.60 0.33
N CYS A 211 -15.73 -6.20 0.72
CA CYS A 211 -16.88 -6.06 -0.16
C CYS A 211 -16.74 -4.81 -1.03
N THR A 212 -17.32 -4.85 -2.22
CA THR A 212 -17.34 -3.67 -3.09
C THR A 212 -18.19 -2.56 -2.46
N ASP A 213 -17.89 -1.31 -2.80
CA ASP A 213 -18.67 -0.16 -2.35
C ASP A 213 -20.16 -0.26 -2.75
N SER A 214 -20.45 -0.86 -3.91
CA SER A 214 -21.83 -1.09 -4.35
C SER A 214 -22.57 -2.16 -3.54
N ASP A 215 -21.89 -3.20 -3.07
CA ASP A 215 -22.51 -4.30 -2.31
C ASP A 215 -22.69 -3.96 -0.83
N TYR A 216 -21.84 -3.08 -0.29
CA TYR A 216 -21.94 -2.59 1.09
C TYR A 216 -21.72 -1.07 1.12
N PRO A 217 -22.73 -0.26 0.74
CA PRO A 217 -22.60 1.19 0.65
C PRO A 217 -22.36 1.87 2.00
N TYR A 218 -21.71 3.03 1.96
CA TYR A 218 -21.54 3.89 3.12
C TYR A 218 -22.84 4.55 3.56
N THR A 219 -23.25 4.29 4.81
CA THR A 219 -24.50 4.77 5.41
C THR A 219 -24.27 5.68 6.62
N ASN A 220 -23.04 5.74 7.13
CA ASN A 220 -22.67 6.53 8.30
C ASN A 220 -22.38 8.01 8.04
N SER A 221 -22.55 8.51 6.81
CA SER A 221 -22.26 9.91 6.46
C SER A 221 -22.91 10.93 7.40
N TRP A 222 -24.11 10.65 7.92
CA TRP A 222 -24.86 11.59 8.77
C TRP A 222 -25.21 11.04 10.15
N SER A 223 -24.50 10.00 10.59
CA SER A 223 -24.73 9.36 11.87
C SER A 223 -23.41 9.13 12.59
N MET A 224 -23.30 9.69 13.80
CA MET A 224 -22.24 9.34 14.75
C MET A 224 -22.46 7.96 15.40
N THR A 225 -23.63 7.35 15.20
CA THR A 225 -23.90 5.98 15.64
C THR A 225 -23.49 5.02 14.53
N THR A 226 -22.43 4.24 14.79
CA THR A 226 -21.92 3.21 13.89
C THR A 226 -23.02 2.22 13.51
N ALA A 227 -23.26 2.01 12.21
CA ALA A 227 -24.17 0.99 11.75
C ALA A 227 -23.64 -0.42 12.10
N SER A 228 -24.54 -1.34 12.44
CA SER A 228 -24.17 -2.71 12.79
C SER A 228 -23.50 -3.45 11.61
N CYS A 229 -22.51 -4.30 11.91
CA CYS A 229 -21.91 -5.19 10.92
C CYS A 229 -22.95 -6.09 10.25
N GLN A 230 -22.93 -6.12 8.91
CA GLN A 230 -23.77 -6.99 8.08
C GLN A 230 -22.90 -8.02 7.35
N SER A 231 -23.48 -9.19 7.06
CA SER A 231 -22.83 -10.28 6.30
C SER A 231 -23.51 -10.53 4.94
N ASN A 232 -24.01 -9.47 4.30
CA ASN A 232 -24.84 -9.52 3.09
C ASN A 232 -24.05 -9.42 1.77
N CYS A 233 -22.73 -9.42 1.81
CA CYS A 233 -21.85 -9.33 0.65
C CYS A 233 -20.81 -10.45 0.68
N LYS A 234 -20.23 -10.75 -0.49
CA LYS A 234 -19.12 -11.69 -0.62
C LYS A 234 -17.81 -10.90 -0.70
N PRO A 235 -16.96 -10.91 0.34
CA PRO A 235 -15.71 -10.16 0.31
C PRO A 235 -14.76 -10.65 -0.79
N VAL A 236 -14.16 -9.71 -1.48
CA VAL A 236 -13.04 -9.92 -2.41
C VAL A 236 -11.76 -10.05 -1.59
N LYS A 237 -10.95 -11.06 -1.91
CA LYS A 237 -9.65 -11.27 -1.28
C LYS A 237 -8.68 -10.14 -1.67
N MET A 238 -7.96 -9.60 -0.69
CA MET A 238 -6.91 -8.61 -0.91
C MET A 238 -5.60 -9.26 -1.41
N PRO A 239 -4.81 -8.58 -2.26
CA PRO A 239 -3.56 -9.10 -2.82
C PRO A 239 -2.36 -8.91 -1.89
N PHE A 240 -2.59 -8.54 -0.63
CA PHE A 240 -1.55 -8.31 0.36
C PHE A 240 -1.83 -9.15 1.59
N THR A 241 -0.76 -9.58 2.22
CA THR A 241 -0.81 -10.39 3.44
C THR A 241 -0.06 -9.71 4.59
N LYS A 242 0.63 -8.59 4.33
CA LYS A 242 1.41 -7.82 5.32
C LYS A 242 1.08 -6.35 5.24
N VAL A 243 1.24 -5.64 6.35
CA VAL A 243 1.11 -4.19 6.45
C VAL A 243 2.47 -3.63 6.82
N GLY A 244 2.95 -2.66 6.04
CA GLY A 244 4.19 -1.95 6.29
C GLY A 244 3.94 -0.69 7.12
N ALA A 245 4.91 -0.33 7.94
CA ALA A 245 4.94 0.92 8.70
C ALA A 245 6.17 1.75 8.30
N ILE A 246 5.99 3.07 8.22
CA ILE A 246 6.97 4.06 7.77
C ILE A 246 7.10 5.17 8.80
N TYR A 247 8.34 5.60 9.01
CA TYR A 247 8.73 6.72 9.87
C TYR A 247 9.74 7.56 9.11
N GLY A 248 9.49 8.86 8.95
CA GLY A 248 10.36 9.78 8.22
C GLY A 248 9.87 10.14 6.81
N GLU A 249 10.25 11.33 6.35
CA GLU A 249 9.87 11.83 5.02
C GLU A 249 10.61 11.07 3.90
N ILE A 250 11.85 10.63 4.13
CA ILE A 250 12.63 9.90 3.12
C ILE A 250 11.94 8.58 2.82
N GLU A 251 11.58 7.85 3.87
CA GLU A 251 10.90 6.57 3.81
C GLU A 251 9.52 6.70 3.17
N LEU A 252 8.76 7.77 3.49
CA LEU A 252 7.50 8.08 2.83
C LEU A 252 7.69 8.32 1.33
N GLN A 253 8.70 9.10 0.93
CA GLN A 253 9.00 9.36 -0.47
C GLN A 253 9.39 8.07 -1.23
N GLN A 254 10.16 7.19 -0.60
CA GLN A 254 10.55 5.90 -1.17
C GLN A 254 9.35 4.96 -1.34
N ALA A 255 8.47 4.89 -0.34
CA ALA A 255 7.27 4.08 -0.43
C ALA A 255 6.31 4.56 -1.52
N LEU A 256 6.21 5.88 -1.69
CA LEU A 256 5.41 6.51 -2.75
C LEU A 256 5.89 6.18 -4.16
N LEU A 257 7.14 5.73 -4.36
CA LEU A 257 7.59 5.23 -5.67
C LEU A 257 6.87 3.96 -6.11
N ARG A 258 6.24 3.25 -5.17
CA ARG A 258 5.65 1.92 -5.38
C ARG A 258 4.14 1.95 -5.33
N GLN A 259 3.56 2.75 -4.44
CA GLN A 259 2.11 2.83 -4.23
C GLN A 259 1.70 4.04 -3.37
N PRO A 260 0.41 4.42 -3.38
CA PRO A 260 -0.16 5.34 -2.38
C PRO A 260 -0.08 4.81 -0.94
N ILE A 261 0.08 5.73 0.03
CA ILE A 261 0.38 5.41 1.43
C ILE A 261 -0.62 6.11 2.37
N ALA A 262 -1.18 5.42 3.36
CA ALA A 262 -1.99 6.05 4.40
C ALA A 262 -1.08 6.78 5.41
N VAL A 263 -1.36 8.05 5.71
CA VAL A 263 -0.51 8.93 6.50
C VAL A 263 -1.32 9.51 7.66
N ASP A 264 -0.81 9.32 8.88
CA ASP A 264 -1.33 9.97 10.07
C ASP A 264 -0.91 11.44 10.07
N ILE A 265 -1.85 12.35 10.32
CA ILE A 265 -1.63 13.79 10.21
C ILE A 265 -2.49 14.59 11.20
N SER A 266 -2.06 15.80 11.55
CA SER A 266 -2.91 16.79 12.22
C SER A 266 -3.80 17.53 11.21
N GLY A 267 -5.08 17.15 11.17
CA GLY A 267 -6.12 17.72 10.33
C GLY A 267 -7.06 18.71 11.04
N GLY A 268 -7.04 18.79 12.37
CA GLY A 268 -7.99 19.60 13.16
C GLY A 268 -7.75 21.13 13.17
N SER A 269 -6.79 21.65 12.41
CA SER A 269 -6.42 23.07 12.47
C SER A 269 -7.29 23.99 11.61
N ALA A 270 -7.35 25.27 11.99
CA ALA A 270 -8.01 26.31 11.20
C ALA A 270 -7.44 26.47 9.78
N ALA A 271 -6.14 26.23 9.61
CA ALA A 271 -5.50 26.23 8.30
C ALA A 271 -6.01 25.07 7.44
N PHE A 272 -6.08 23.86 8.00
CA PHE A 272 -6.56 22.68 7.30
C PHE A 272 -8.05 22.80 6.94
N LYS A 273 -8.89 23.26 7.87
CA LYS A 273 -10.32 23.54 7.66
C LYS A 273 -10.57 24.41 6.42
N ASN A 274 -9.81 25.50 6.30
CA ASN A 274 -10.06 26.55 5.31
C ASN A 274 -9.15 26.47 4.08
N TYR A 275 -8.32 25.44 3.97
CA TYR A 275 -7.41 25.25 2.85
C TYR A 275 -8.18 25.20 1.53
N ALA A 276 -7.73 25.99 0.55
CA ALA A 276 -8.32 26.04 -0.79
C ALA A 276 -7.33 25.60 -1.87
N SER A 277 -6.07 26.05 -1.81
CA SER A 277 -5.03 25.67 -2.77
C SER A 277 -3.62 26.06 -2.31
N GLY A 278 -2.61 25.62 -3.05
CA GLY A 278 -1.20 25.95 -2.81
C GLY A 278 -0.52 25.02 -1.82
N VAL A 279 0.69 25.34 -1.38
CA VAL A 279 1.47 24.47 -0.47
C VAL A 279 1.31 24.94 0.97
N LEU A 280 0.59 24.16 1.78
CA LEU A 280 0.45 24.38 3.22
C LEU A 280 1.77 24.05 3.94
N SER A 281 2.41 25.05 4.54
CA SER A 281 3.74 24.93 5.18
C SER A 281 3.71 24.94 6.70
N SER A 282 2.65 25.45 7.32
CA SER A 282 2.53 25.61 8.78
C SER A 282 1.06 25.82 9.19
N GLY A 283 0.80 26.05 10.48
CA GLY A 283 -0.55 26.35 10.99
C GLY A 283 -1.30 25.14 11.56
N CYS A 284 -0.60 24.03 11.82
CA CYS A 284 -1.12 22.78 12.34
C CYS A 284 -0.27 22.25 13.51
N SER A 285 -0.86 21.37 14.31
CA SER A 285 -0.14 20.63 15.37
C SER A 285 0.71 19.50 14.77
N THR A 286 1.51 18.84 15.60
CA THR A 286 2.23 17.61 15.24
C THR A 286 1.63 16.36 15.91
N ASN A 287 0.53 16.53 16.65
CA ASN A 287 -0.27 15.42 17.18
C ASN A 287 -1.33 15.06 16.15
N PHE A 288 -1.26 13.83 15.63
CA PHE A 288 -2.20 13.36 14.62
C PHE A 288 -3.60 13.16 15.22
N ASP A 289 -4.60 13.64 14.52
CA ASP A 289 -6.03 13.51 14.85
C ASP A 289 -6.84 13.07 13.61
N HIS A 290 -6.16 12.82 12.49
CA HIS A 290 -6.73 12.46 11.20
C HIS A 290 -5.80 11.52 10.43
N VAL A 291 -6.34 10.81 9.44
CA VAL A 291 -5.58 9.96 8.52
C VAL A 291 -6.03 10.22 7.09
N ILE A 292 -5.09 10.43 6.17
CA ILE A 292 -5.35 10.69 4.75
C ILE A 292 -4.40 9.88 3.86
N LEU A 293 -4.63 9.86 2.55
CA LEU A 293 -3.81 9.08 1.62
C LEU A 293 -2.78 9.97 0.90
N ALA A 294 -1.49 9.73 1.09
CA ALA A 294 -0.44 10.28 0.23
C ALA A 294 -0.48 9.63 -1.16
N VAL A 295 -0.56 10.44 -2.19
CA VAL A 295 -0.65 10.00 -3.60
C VAL A 295 0.50 10.52 -4.45
N GLY A 296 1.43 11.28 -3.90
CA GLY A 296 2.57 11.76 -4.66
C GLY A 296 3.29 12.92 -4.02
N TYR A 297 4.21 13.52 -4.78
CA TYR A 297 5.00 14.67 -4.38
C TYR A 297 5.46 15.47 -5.60
N GLY A 298 5.84 16.72 -5.37
CA GLY A 298 6.39 17.57 -6.41
C GLY A 298 6.99 18.85 -5.83
N THR A 299 7.08 19.87 -6.69
CA THR A 299 7.54 21.21 -6.34
C THR A 299 6.71 22.24 -7.11
N ASP A 300 6.15 23.21 -6.40
CA ASP A 300 5.45 24.38 -6.96
C ASP A 300 5.73 25.58 -6.04
N GLY A 301 6.83 26.28 -6.33
CA GLY A 301 7.44 27.26 -5.41
C GLY A 301 8.08 26.61 -4.17
N LEU A 302 7.34 25.75 -3.47
CA LEU A 302 7.81 24.90 -2.38
C LEU A 302 7.68 23.41 -2.74
N PRO A 303 8.59 22.55 -2.24
CA PRO A 303 8.43 21.12 -2.36
C PRO A 303 7.21 20.66 -1.53
N PHE A 304 6.39 19.77 -2.08
CA PHE A 304 5.17 19.29 -1.41
C PHE A 304 4.94 17.78 -1.56
N TYR A 305 4.23 17.18 -0.61
CA TYR A 305 3.45 15.95 -0.79
C TYR A 305 2.02 16.31 -1.24
N LYS A 306 1.46 15.51 -2.13
CA LYS A 306 0.05 15.57 -2.54
C LYS A 306 -0.73 14.50 -1.79
N MET A 307 -1.78 14.92 -1.08
CA MET A 307 -2.58 14.07 -0.22
C MET A 307 -4.05 14.11 -0.63
N LYS A 308 -4.71 12.94 -0.69
CA LYS A 308 -6.14 12.78 -0.95
C LYS A 308 -6.88 12.70 0.39
N ASN A 309 -7.84 13.59 0.60
CA ASN A 309 -8.68 13.62 1.80
C ASN A 309 -10.03 12.91 1.58
N SER A 310 -10.82 12.78 2.65
CA SER A 310 -12.12 12.10 2.70
C SER A 310 -13.28 13.06 3.01
N TRP A 311 -13.15 14.34 2.65
CA TRP A 311 -14.14 15.40 2.95
C TRP A 311 -14.90 15.90 1.71
N GLY A 312 -14.93 15.08 0.66
CA GLY A 312 -15.57 15.41 -0.60
C GLY A 312 -14.76 16.38 -1.48
N PRO A 313 -15.22 16.61 -2.72
CA PRO A 313 -14.47 17.34 -3.74
C PRO A 313 -14.53 18.87 -3.56
N TYR A 314 -15.36 19.40 -2.66
CA TYR A 314 -15.52 20.85 -2.48
C TYR A 314 -14.62 21.43 -1.40
N TRP A 315 -13.78 20.59 -0.76
CA TRP A 315 -12.73 21.02 0.15
C TRP A 315 -11.36 20.97 -0.57
N GLY A 316 -10.49 21.95 -0.32
CA GLY A 316 -9.16 21.99 -0.90
C GLY A 316 -9.14 21.99 -2.44
N GLU A 317 -8.12 21.34 -3.00
CA GLU A 317 -7.91 21.24 -4.44
C GLU A 317 -8.69 20.04 -5.00
N SER A 318 -10.00 20.17 -5.11
CA SER A 318 -10.90 19.08 -5.52
C SER A 318 -10.81 17.86 -4.59
N GLY A 319 -10.68 18.08 -3.28
CA GLY A 319 -10.50 17.05 -2.26
C GLY A 319 -9.05 16.69 -1.93
N PHE A 320 -8.09 17.37 -2.58
CA PHE A 320 -6.66 17.16 -2.32
C PHE A 320 -6.03 18.31 -1.54
N LEU A 321 -4.92 18.01 -0.88
CA LEU A 321 -4.04 18.92 -0.18
C LEU A 321 -2.63 18.81 -0.74
N ARG A 322 -1.96 19.95 -0.93
CA ARG A 322 -0.50 20.00 -1.07
C ARG A 322 0.10 20.52 0.23
N ILE A 323 0.92 19.71 0.86
CA ILE A 323 1.56 20.01 2.15
C ILE A 323 3.06 19.98 2.00
N GLN A 324 3.77 20.92 2.62
CA GLN A 324 5.21 21.05 2.47
C GLN A 324 5.92 19.74 2.83
N ARG A 325 6.84 19.30 1.96
CA ARG A 325 7.78 18.22 2.23
C ARG A 325 9.18 18.79 2.50
N ASN A 326 10.07 17.96 3.04
CA ASN A 326 11.42 18.31 3.45
C ASN A 326 11.43 19.41 4.53
N ALA A 327 10.45 19.39 5.43
CA ALA A 327 10.43 20.27 6.60
C ALA A 327 11.38 19.78 7.69
N GLY A 328 11.76 18.49 7.66
CA GLY A 328 12.62 17.86 8.65
C GLY A 328 11.87 17.50 9.94
N GLY A 329 12.56 16.83 10.86
CA GLY A 329 11.99 16.38 12.13
C GLY A 329 10.77 15.47 11.92
N VAL A 330 9.63 15.87 12.47
CA VAL A 330 8.36 15.12 12.37
C VAL A 330 7.54 15.44 11.12
N GLY A 331 8.08 16.26 10.21
CA GLY A 331 7.38 16.72 8.99
C GLY A 331 6.26 17.72 9.30
N THR A 332 5.80 18.42 8.26
CA THR A 332 4.70 19.38 8.39
C THR A 332 3.42 18.67 8.85
N CYS A 333 2.75 19.23 9.86
CA CYS A 333 1.57 18.64 10.51
C CYS A 333 1.78 17.23 11.09
N GLY A 334 3.04 16.83 11.38
CA GLY A 334 3.37 15.51 11.94
C GLY A 334 3.37 14.36 10.93
N LEU A 335 3.30 14.64 9.62
CA LEU A 335 3.15 13.64 8.56
C LEU A 335 4.27 12.58 8.52
N ALA A 336 5.44 12.86 9.09
CA ALA A 336 6.58 11.95 9.08
C ALA A 336 6.62 11.05 10.33
N ARG A 337 5.67 11.18 11.27
CA ARG A 337 5.67 10.41 12.51
C ARG A 337 5.23 8.97 12.30
N HIS A 338 4.28 8.72 11.42
CA HIS A 338 3.73 7.40 11.21
C HIS A 338 2.93 7.32 9.91
N SER A 339 3.18 6.29 9.12
CA SER A 339 2.46 6.03 7.87
C SER A 339 2.43 4.53 7.62
N GLN A 340 1.42 4.07 6.88
CA GLN A 340 1.07 2.66 6.76
C GLN A 340 0.62 2.32 5.35
N TYR A 341 0.90 1.10 4.92
CA TYR A 341 0.49 0.65 3.59
C TYR A 341 0.41 -0.87 3.48
N PRO A 342 -0.49 -1.41 2.65
CA PRO A 342 -0.49 -2.82 2.33
C PRO A 342 0.73 -3.21 1.49
N ILE A 343 1.46 -4.25 1.87
CA ILE A 343 2.63 -4.76 1.12
C ILE A 343 2.15 -5.80 0.10
N ILE A 344 2.17 -5.42 -1.18
CA ILE A 344 1.72 -6.25 -2.31
C ILE A 344 2.86 -7.12 -2.86
N TYR A 345 4.08 -6.58 -2.84
CA TYR A 345 5.29 -7.25 -3.31
C TYR A 345 6.36 -7.20 -2.22
N PRO A 346 7.28 -8.18 -2.17
CA PRO A 346 8.41 -8.11 -1.25
C PRO A 346 9.20 -6.81 -1.44
N SER A 347 9.56 -6.15 -0.34
CA SER A 347 10.38 -4.93 -0.40
C SER A 347 11.75 -5.18 -1.02
N PHE A 348 12.33 -6.36 -0.73
CA PHE A 348 13.54 -6.93 -1.31
C PHE A 348 13.37 -8.44 -1.45
N PHE A 349 13.97 -9.01 -2.47
CA PHE A 349 14.04 -10.46 -2.66
C PHE A 349 15.30 -10.81 -3.44
N GLY A 350 15.87 -12.00 -3.23
CA GLY A 350 16.85 -12.53 -4.17
C GLY A 350 16.17 -13.31 -5.28
N ILE A 351 16.87 -13.48 -6.40
CA ILE A 351 16.42 -14.34 -7.51
C ILE A 351 17.35 -15.55 -7.52
N VAL A 352 16.81 -16.75 -7.35
CA VAL A 352 17.57 -17.99 -7.38
C VAL A 352 17.16 -18.87 -8.56
N THR A 353 18.13 -19.57 -9.12
CA THR A 353 17.91 -20.52 -10.22
C THR A 353 17.41 -21.88 -9.69
N SER A 354 17.00 -22.77 -10.58
CA SER A 354 16.68 -24.17 -10.25
C SER A 354 17.81 -24.97 -9.58
N LYS A 355 19.06 -24.49 -9.72
CA LYS A 355 20.28 -25.06 -9.11
C LYS A 355 20.65 -24.38 -7.78
N ASP A 356 19.73 -23.61 -7.20
CA ASP A 356 19.86 -23.00 -5.87
C ASP A 356 21.02 -21.97 -5.77
N VAL A 357 21.42 -21.40 -6.92
CA VAL A 357 22.37 -20.27 -7.00
C VAL A 357 21.64 -18.95 -7.23
N ALA A 358 22.10 -17.87 -6.59
CA ALA A 358 21.51 -16.53 -6.65
C ALA A 358 22.07 -15.72 -7.81
N ILE A 359 21.22 -14.88 -8.41
CA ILE A 359 21.58 -13.88 -9.41
C ILE A 359 22.07 -12.63 -8.69
N TYR A 360 23.30 -12.22 -8.99
CA TYR A 360 23.94 -11.06 -8.39
C TYR A 360 24.59 -10.14 -9.42
N GLU A 361 24.67 -8.86 -9.06
CA GLU A 361 25.35 -7.83 -9.83
C GLU A 361 26.82 -7.69 -9.44
N TYR A 362 27.67 -7.42 -10.43
CA TYR A 362 29.09 -7.11 -10.25
C TYR A 362 29.60 -6.18 -11.36
N TYR A 363 29.90 -4.92 -11.01
CA TYR A 363 30.33 -3.87 -11.95
C TYR A 363 29.38 -3.71 -13.15
N SER A 364 28.09 -3.64 -12.85
CA SER A 364 26.97 -3.57 -13.78
C SER A 364 26.73 -4.83 -14.63
N ASP A 365 27.56 -5.86 -14.56
CA ASP A 365 27.29 -7.16 -15.18
C ASP A 365 26.51 -8.09 -14.21
N LEU A 366 25.92 -9.16 -14.74
CA LEU A 366 25.10 -10.11 -13.98
C LEU A 366 25.64 -11.55 -14.05
N TYR A 367 25.70 -12.20 -12.89
CA TYR A 367 26.24 -13.54 -12.71
C TYR A 367 25.35 -14.37 -11.77
N ALA A 368 25.49 -15.70 -11.82
CA ALA A 368 24.86 -16.60 -10.86
C ALA A 368 25.92 -17.28 -9.97
N GLY A 369 25.71 -17.28 -8.66
CA GLY A 369 26.68 -17.78 -7.68
C GLY A 369 26.04 -18.18 -6.35
N THR A 370 26.88 -18.61 -5.40
CA THR A 370 26.39 -19.03 -4.08
C THR A 370 25.67 -17.87 -3.38
N PRO A 371 24.42 -18.06 -2.91
CA PRO A 371 23.70 -17.04 -2.16
C PRO A 371 24.50 -16.59 -0.93
N SER A 372 24.58 -15.26 -0.74
CA SER A 372 25.44 -14.60 0.25
C SER A 372 24.69 -13.65 1.18
N GLY A 373 23.46 -13.27 0.82
CA GLY A 373 22.68 -12.22 1.47
C GLY A 373 23.16 -10.79 1.18
N SER A 374 24.11 -10.61 0.26
CA SER A 374 24.66 -9.29 -0.07
C SER A 374 23.67 -8.39 -0.82
N ALA A 375 23.91 -7.07 -0.82
CA ALA A 375 23.08 -6.14 -1.58
C ALA A 375 23.11 -6.39 -3.10
N ASN A 376 24.15 -7.06 -3.60
CA ASN A 376 24.32 -7.37 -5.02
C ASN A 376 23.33 -8.42 -5.53
N GLU A 377 22.80 -9.28 -4.64
CA GLU A 377 21.79 -10.29 -4.98
C GLU A 377 20.39 -9.92 -4.50
N GLN A 378 20.22 -8.73 -3.92
CA GLN A 378 18.93 -8.22 -3.48
C GLN A 378 18.30 -7.35 -4.56
N TRP A 379 17.09 -7.71 -4.95
CA TRP A 379 16.33 -7.07 -6.01
C TRP A 379 15.05 -6.45 -5.45
N GLN A 380 14.58 -5.42 -6.13
CA GLN A 380 13.26 -4.83 -5.96
C GLN A 380 12.51 -4.95 -7.29
N TYR A 381 11.19 -4.98 -7.22
CA TYR A 381 10.34 -4.97 -8.40
C TYR A 381 9.40 -3.77 -8.34
N ASN A 382 9.47 -2.89 -9.34
CA ASN A 382 8.49 -1.83 -9.52
C ASN A 382 7.38 -2.35 -10.45
N PRO A 383 6.16 -2.62 -9.92
CA PRO A 383 5.08 -3.21 -10.71
C PRO A 383 4.46 -2.25 -11.73
N VAL A 384 4.75 -0.95 -11.62
CA VAL A 384 4.16 0.09 -12.48
C VAL A 384 5.03 0.36 -13.69
N THR A 385 6.33 0.42 -13.46
CA THR A 385 7.32 0.57 -14.54
C THR A 385 7.82 -0.76 -15.06
N TYR A 386 7.47 -1.87 -14.38
CA TYR A 386 7.93 -3.24 -14.65
C TYR A 386 9.45 -3.38 -14.51
N GLN A 387 10.10 -2.57 -13.68
CA GLN A 387 11.55 -2.58 -13.54
C GLN A 387 12.01 -3.50 -12.41
N LEU A 388 13.05 -4.30 -12.67
CA LEU A 388 13.83 -5.01 -11.66
C LEU A 388 15.03 -4.15 -11.26
N ILE A 389 15.13 -3.76 -10.00
CA ILE A 389 16.13 -2.82 -9.50
C ILE A 389 17.05 -3.54 -8.52
N VAL A 390 18.36 -3.55 -8.75
CA VAL A 390 19.32 -4.20 -7.84
C VAL A 390 19.66 -3.26 -6.67
N ASN A 391 19.81 -3.80 -5.47
CA ASN A 391 20.00 -3.00 -4.26
C ASN A 391 21.41 -2.39 -4.16
N SER A 392 22.42 -3.04 -4.73
CA SER A 392 23.83 -2.62 -4.65
C SER A 392 24.08 -1.22 -5.23
N ASN A 393 23.57 -0.95 -6.43
CA ASN A 393 23.82 0.28 -7.17
C ASN A 393 22.52 1.02 -7.58
N GLN A 394 21.35 0.49 -7.20
CA GLN A 394 20.02 1.03 -7.51
C GLN A 394 19.76 1.22 -9.02
N GLN A 395 20.42 0.43 -9.85
CA GLN A 395 20.21 0.39 -11.29
C GLN A 395 19.19 -0.68 -11.67
N CYS A 396 18.58 -0.50 -12.84
CA CYS A 396 17.58 -1.37 -13.39
C CYS A 396 18.22 -2.43 -14.28
N LEU A 397 17.72 -3.66 -14.22
CA LEU A 397 18.06 -4.71 -15.19
C LEU A 397 17.66 -4.24 -16.59
N ASP A 398 18.63 -4.19 -17.49
CA ASP A 398 18.46 -3.60 -18.82
C ASP A 398 18.96 -4.59 -19.88
N ALA A 399 18.09 -4.91 -20.84
CA ALA A 399 18.41 -5.74 -22.00
C ALA A 399 18.75 -4.83 -23.19
N TRP A 400 20.01 -4.42 -23.31
CA TRP A 400 20.40 -3.51 -24.38
C TRP A 400 20.71 -4.26 -25.68
N ASN A 401 20.42 -3.62 -26.81
CA ASN A 401 20.69 -4.15 -28.14
C ASN A 401 22.17 -3.91 -28.51
N THR A 402 22.87 -4.98 -28.87
CA THR A 402 24.29 -4.95 -29.27
C THR A 402 24.51 -4.88 -30.79
N GLY A 403 23.43 -4.86 -31.58
CA GLY A 403 23.45 -5.00 -33.03
C GLY A 403 23.42 -6.46 -33.51
N ASN A 404 23.84 -7.40 -32.67
CA ASN A 404 23.83 -8.85 -32.94
C ASN A 404 22.93 -9.64 -31.97
N GLY A 405 22.02 -8.95 -31.28
CA GLY A 405 21.16 -9.52 -30.25
C GLY A 405 21.06 -8.60 -29.03
N TYR A 406 20.78 -9.20 -27.88
CA TYR A 406 20.63 -8.49 -26.62
C TYR A 406 21.65 -8.98 -25.60
N SER A 407 22.11 -8.07 -24.74
CA SER A 407 22.97 -8.37 -23.59
C SER A 407 22.38 -7.77 -22.32
N LEU A 408 22.79 -8.27 -21.15
CA LEU A 408 22.26 -7.88 -19.84
C LEU A 408 23.30 -7.16 -19.00
N HIS A 409 22.89 -6.03 -18.46
CA HIS A 409 23.61 -5.21 -17.48
C HIS A 409 22.60 -4.58 -16.54
N THR A 410 23.10 -3.91 -15.51
CA THR A 410 22.32 -2.92 -14.78
C THR A 410 22.66 -1.53 -15.33
N TYR A 411 21.62 -0.72 -15.56
CA TYR A 411 21.78 0.65 -16.04
C TYR A 411 20.84 1.61 -15.30
N ASN A 412 21.10 2.91 -15.39
CA ASN A 412 20.25 3.91 -14.74
C ASN A 412 18.78 3.69 -15.10
N CYS A 413 17.94 3.68 -14.07
CA CYS A 413 16.52 3.41 -14.22
C CYS A 413 15.82 4.53 -15.00
N ASP A 414 15.14 4.14 -16.08
CA ASP A 414 14.29 4.99 -16.88
C ASP A 414 12.97 4.25 -17.15
N ALA A 415 11.90 4.71 -16.50
CA ALA A 415 10.57 4.10 -16.61
C ALA A 415 10.03 4.06 -18.05
N SER A 416 10.51 4.95 -18.93
CA SER A 416 10.11 5.00 -20.33
C SER A 416 10.94 4.07 -21.23
N ASN A 417 12.07 3.55 -20.72
CA ASN A 417 12.94 2.65 -21.47
C ASN A 417 12.34 1.24 -21.50
N GLY A 418 11.85 0.83 -22.68
CA GLY A 418 11.26 -0.48 -22.91
C GLY A 418 12.21 -1.67 -22.66
N ASN A 419 13.53 -1.46 -22.71
CA ASN A 419 14.54 -2.49 -22.45
C ASN A 419 14.71 -2.83 -20.97
N GLN A 420 14.07 -2.05 -20.08
CA GLN A 420 14.14 -2.23 -18.63
C GLN A 420 12.86 -2.83 -18.05
N GLN A 421 11.95 -3.30 -18.90
CA GLN A 421 10.63 -3.75 -18.49
C GLN A 421 10.56 -5.28 -18.51
N TRP A 422 10.25 -5.85 -17.35
CA TRP A 422 10.29 -7.28 -17.05
C TRP A 422 8.99 -7.74 -16.38
N ILE A 423 8.55 -8.95 -16.73
CA ILE A 423 7.43 -9.63 -16.09
C ILE A 423 7.99 -10.80 -15.29
N ILE A 424 7.73 -10.80 -13.97
CA ILE A 424 7.98 -11.96 -13.11
C ILE A 424 6.78 -12.90 -13.24
N ASP A 425 6.95 -13.96 -14.03
CA ASP A 425 5.96 -15.02 -14.25
C ASP A 425 6.20 -16.14 -13.22
N SER A 426 5.87 -15.85 -11.96
CA SER A 426 6.00 -16.77 -10.84
C SER A 426 5.30 -18.13 -11.07
N PRO A 427 4.08 -18.22 -11.64
CA PRO A 427 3.45 -19.51 -11.93
C PRO A 427 4.26 -20.42 -12.85
N ASN A 428 4.99 -19.85 -13.81
CA ASN A 428 5.86 -20.61 -14.71
C ASN A 428 7.34 -20.56 -14.32
N ARG A 429 7.66 -19.93 -13.17
CA ARG A 429 9.03 -19.72 -12.66
C ARG A 429 9.95 -19.08 -13.69
N ARG A 430 9.49 -18.02 -14.34
CA ARG A 430 10.24 -17.31 -15.41
C ARG A 430 10.30 -15.81 -15.16
N ILE A 431 11.32 -15.17 -15.69
CA ILE A 431 11.40 -13.72 -15.82
C ILE A 431 11.47 -13.40 -17.31
N LYS A 432 10.44 -12.73 -17.83
CA LYS A 432 10.26 -12.45 -19.25
C LYS A 432 10.49 -10.97 -19.53
N HIS A 433 11.07 -10.65 -20.68
CA HIS A 433 11.11 -9.28 -21.14
C HIS A 433 9.72 -8.84 -21.61
N ARG A 434 9.23 -7.69 -21.13
CA ARG A 434 7.85 -7.23 -21.39
C ARG A 434 7.65 -6.77 -22.83
N VAL A 435 8.61 -6.03 -23.38
CA VAL A 435 8.54 -5.47 -24.75
C VAL A 435 8.96 -6.48 -25.82
N HIS A 436 9.76 -7.47 -25.43
CA HIS A 436 10.25 -8.53 -26.30
C HIS A 436 9.84 -9.89 -25.71
N PRO A 437 8.56 -10.28 -25.83
CA PRO A 437 7.99 -11.40 -25.07
C PRO A 437 8.62 -12.77 -25.38
N ASN A 438 9.39 -12.86 -26.46
CA ASN A 438 10.17 -14.06 -26.81
C ASN A 438 11.48 -14.17 -26.03
N LEU A 439 11.91 -13.12 -25.30
CA LEU A 439 13.15 -13.11 -24.53
C LEU A 439 12.87 -13.38 -23.05
N CYS A 440 13.61 -14.33 -22.50
CA CYS A 440 13.57 -14.72 -21.09
C CYS A 440 14.97 -14.56 -20.49
N LEU A 441 15.02 -14.26 -19.19
CA LEU A 441 16.25 -14.40 -18.41
C LEU A 441 16.74 -15.85 -18.53
N ASP A 442 18.05 -16.04 -18.65
CA ASP A 442 18.69 -17.33 -18.85
C ASP A 442 20.07 -17.32 -18.17
N VAL A 443 20.45 -18.41 -17.51
CA VAL A 443 21.80 -18.58 -16.97
C VAL A 443 22.55 -19.59 -17.80
N ASP A 444 23.57 -19.13 -18.53
CA ASP A 444 24.37 -20.01 -19.40
C ASP A 444 25.27 -20.92 -18.54
N PRO A 445 25.05 -22.25 -18.55
CA PRO A 445 25.89 -23.17 -17.80
C PRO A 445 27.31 -23.30 -18.39
N ASN A 446 27.53 -22.88 -19.64
CA ASN A 446 28.78 -23.03 -20.37
C ASN A 446 29.63 -21.75 -20.38
N GLN A 447 29.10 -20.63 -19.88
CA GLN A 447 29.79 -19.34 -19.83
C GLN A 447 29.96 -18.83 -18.40
N ASN A 448 30.55 -19.64 -17.52
CA ASN A 448 30.87 -19.25 -16.14
C ASN A 448 29.67 -18.69 -15.35
N ASN A 449 28.48 -19.28 -15.55
CA ASN A 449 27.23 -18.83 -14.93
C ASN A 449 26.86 -17.36 -15.22
N LYS A 450 27.29 -16.82 -16.37
CA LYS A 450 26.86 -15.51 -16.83
C LYS A 450 25.35 -15.50 -17.05
N VAL A 451 24.71 -14.44 -16.60
CA VAL A 451 23.27 -14.22 -16.79
C VAL A 451 23.09 -13.46 -18.10
N GLN A 452 22.14 -13.92 -18.92
CA GLN A 452 21.86 -13.38 -20.24
C GLN A 452 20.35 -13.41 -20.53
N VAL A 453 19.98 -12.96 -21.73
CA VAL A 453 18.65 -13.23 -22.29
C VAL A 453 18.75 -14.26 -23.39
N TRP A 454 17.76 -15.13 -23.47
CA TRP A 454 17.63 -16.10 -24.56
C TRP A 454 16.17 -16.26 -24.98
N THR A 455 15.93 -16.99 -26.07
CA THR A 455 14.56 -17.35 -26.47
C THR A 455 13.89 -18.11 -25.34
N CYS A 456 12.66 -17.72 -24.99
CA CYS A 456 11.86 -18.38 -23.96
C CYS A 456 11.53 -19.83 -24.36
N TYR A 457 11.90 -20.78 -23.52
CA TYR A 457 11.56 -22.20 -23.67
C TYR A 457 10.86 -22.72 -22.41
N ASP A 458 9.73 -23.40 -22.59
CA ASP A 458 9.03 -24.03 -21.48
C ASP A 458 9.88 -25.13 -20.87
N LYS A 459 9.90 -25.20 -19.52
CA LYS A 459 10.62 -26.21 -18.74
C LYS A 459 12.14 -26.25 -18.97
N ASN A 460 12.74 -25.23 -19.59
CA ASN A 460 14.19 -25.13 -19.69
C ASN A 460 14.79 -24.85 -18.30
N PRO A 461 15.61 -25.75 -17.71
CA PRO A 461 16.15 -25.58 -16.36
C PRO A 461 16.96 -24.30 -16.15
N ASN A 462 17.58 -23.76 -17.20
CA ASN A 462 18.38 -22.52 -17.16
C ASN A 462 17.51 -21.25 -17.13
N GLN A 463 16.21 -21.38 -17.39
CA GLN A 463 15.23 -20.29 -17.38
C GLN A 463 14.24 -20.42 -16.22
N GLN A 464 14.53 -21.28 -15.26
CA GLN A 464 13.72 -21.50 -14.07
C GLN A 464 14.26 -20.69 -12.91
N PHE A 465 13.50 -19.68 -12.50
CA PHE A 465 13.83 -18.78 -11.39
C PHE A 465 12.73 -18.78 -10.35
N ALA A 466 13.13 -18.62 -9.10
CA ALA A 466 12.24 -18.38 -7.99
C ALA A 466 12.78 -17.25 -7.10
N PRO A 467 11.91 -16.55 -6.35
CA PRO A 467 12.37 -15.67 -5.29
C PRO A 467 13.11 -16.49 -4.20
N THR A 468 14.08 -15.90 -3.51
CA THR A 468 14.74 -16.55 -2.35
C THR A 468 13.75 -16.95 -1.27
N GLU A 469 12.72 -16.13 -1.05
CA GLU A 469 11.57 -16.46 -0.21
C GLU A 469 10.29 -16.27 -1.00
N GLU A 470 9.50 -17.34 -1.10
CA GLU A 470 8.32 -17.43 -1.94
C GLU A 470 7.09 -17.71 -1.07
N GLU A 471 6.11 -16.81 -1.06
CA GLU A 471 4.76 -17.09 -0.55
C GLU A 471 4.01 -17.99 -1.53
N VAL A 472 3.48 -19.10 -1.03
CA VAL A 472 2.85 -20.15 -1.84
C VAL A 472 1.59 -20.72 -1.21
N ARG A 473 0.72 -21.25 -2.07
CA ARG A 473 -0.39 -22.12 -1.69
C ARG A 473 -0.10 -23.54 -2.17
N ILE A 474 -0.31 -24.52 -1.29
CA ILE A 474 -0.13 -25.94 -1.59
C ILE A 474 -1.50 -26.61 -1.50
N THR A 475 -1.97 -27.15 -2.63
CA THR A 475 -3.22 -27.91 -2.67
C THR A 475 -2.99 -29.32 -3.20
N SER A 476 -3.75 -30.28 -2.68
CA SER A 476 -3.79 -31.64 -3.19
C SER A 476 -4.51 -31.71 -4.54
N TYR A 477 -4.43 -32.87 -5.19
CA TYR A 477 -5.12 -33.17 -6.44
C TYR A 477 -6.66 -33.02 -6.36
N ASN A 478 -7.25 -33.20 -5.18
CA ASN A 478 -8.69 -33.03 -4.91
C ASN A 478 -9.03 -31.70 -4.22
N ASN A 479 -8.16 -30.68 -4.35
CA ASN A 479 -8.35 -29.30 -3.88
C ASN A 479 -8.41 -29.13 -2.35
N LEU A 480 -7.88 -30.06 -1.57
CA LEU A 480 -7.64 -29.83 -0.14
C LEU A 480 -6.39 -28.96 0.04
N VAL A 481 -6.44 -28.01 0.96
CA VAL A 481 -5.35 -27.07 1.25
C VAL A 481 -4.50 -27.63 2.38
N LEU A 482 -3.17 -27.64 2.22
CA LEU A 482 -2.24 -27.88 3.31
C LEU A 482 -2.22 -26.66 4.24
N ALA A 483 -2.57 -26.85 5.51
CA ALA A 483 -2.67 -25.77 6.48
C ALA A 483 -2.26 -26.22 7.88
N THR A 484 -2.03 -25.25 8.77
CA THR A 484 -1.83 -25.50 10.20
C THR A 484 -2.94 -24.84 11.02
N PHE A 485 -3.53 -25.58 11.95
CA PHE A 485 -4.50 -25.06 12.91
C PHE A 485 -4.05 -25.40 14.33
N SER A 486 -3.83 -24.40 15.18
CA SER A 486 -3.27 -24.61 16.53
C SER A 486 -1.99 -25.44 16.51
N ASN A 487 -1.11 -25.20 15.53
CA ASN A 487 0.12 -25.96 15.22
C ASN A 487 -0.08 -27.42 14.77
N ILE A 488 -1.32 -27.86 14.50
CA ILE A 488 -1.60 -29.16 13.92
C ILE A 488 -1.60 -29.03 12.40
N LEU A 489 -0.69 -29.76 11.75
CA LEU A 489 -0.57 -29.84 10.30
C LEU A 489 -1.66 -30.77 9.73
N GLN A 490 -2.38 -30.31 8.70
CA GLN A 490 -3.41 -31.13 8.04
C GLN A 490 -3.73 -30.64 6.63
N PHE A 491 -4.27 -31.54 5.80
CA PHE A 491 -5.03 -31.19 4.60
C PHE A 491 -6.51 -31.03 4.95
N GLY A 492 -7.16 -29.96 4.50
CA GLY A 492 -8.58 -29.72 4.74
C GLY A 492 -9.25 -28.90 3.63
N ALA A 493 -10.58 -28.83 3.66
CA ALA A 493 -11.34 -27.99 2.73
C ALA A 493 -10.98 -26.50 2.89
N GLU A 494 -11.20 -25.70 1.83
CA GLU A 494 -10.73 -24.31 1.62
C GLU A 494 -11.36 -23.25 2.57
N TRP A 495 -11.48 -23.56 3.86
CA TRP A 495 -12.06 -22.67 4.88
C TRP A 495 -11.10 -21.57 5.36
N VAL A 496 -9.80 -21.68 5.03
CA VAL A 496 -8.77 -20.72 5.42
C VAL A 496 -7.79 -20.50 4.28
N GLN A 497 -7.50 -19.24 4.00
CA GLN A 497 -6.50 -18.84 3.02
C GLN A 497 -5.08 -19.03 3.59
N TYR A 498 -4.72 -20.28 3.87
CA TYR A 498 -3.41 -20.59 4.43
C TYR A 498 -2.34 -20.40 3.35
N THR A 499 -1.26 -19.72 3.72
CA THR A 499 -0.10 -19.46 2.86
C THR A 499 1.15 -19.95 3.57
N TRP A 500 2.05 -20.53 2.80
CA TRP A 500 3.34 -21.02 3.26
C TRP A 500 4.43 -20.09 2.73
N VAL A 501 5.49 -19.89 3.51
CA VAL A 501 6.70 -19.22 3.03
C VAL A 501 7.76 -20.29 2.76
N VAL A 502 8.12 -20.46 1.50
CA VAL A 502 9.17 -21.39 1.06
C VAL A 502 10.45 -20.61 0.87
N ASN A 503 11.50 -20.99 1.59
CA ASN A 503 12.82 -20.45 1.33
C ASN A 503 13.53 -21.34 0.29
N ASN A 504 13.80 -20.80 -0.89
CA ASN A 504 14.43 -21.53 -1.99
C ASN A 504 15.97 -21.62 -1.86
N VAL A 505 16.56 -21.08 -0.79
CA VAL A 505 18.00 -21.19 -0.47
C VAL A 505 18.25 -22.24 0.61
N ASP A 506 17.57 -22.13 1.75
CA ASP A 506 17.73 -23.08 2.86
C ASP A 506 16.71 -24.22 2.83
N HIS A 507 15.76 -24.21 1.88
CA HIS A 507 14.77 -25.25 1.64
C HIS A 507 13.80 -25.51 2.80
N THR A 508 13.59 -24.52 3.67
CA THR A 508 12.55 -24.58 4.70
C THR A 508 11.17 -24.22 4.12
N ILE A 509 10.12 -24.90 4.61
CA ILE A 509 8.72 -24.56 4.34
C ILE A 509 8.11 -24.10 5.66
N ARG A 510 7.84 -22.79 5.76
CA ARG A 510 7.39 -22.11 6.97
C ARG A 510 5.89 -21.92 6.97
N GLY A 511 5.25 -22.38 8.04
CA GLY A 511 3.85 -22.07 8.31
C GLY A 511 3.76 -20.65 8.85
N ARG A 512 2.90 -19.83 8.25
CA ARG A 512 2.67 -18.47 8.75
C ARG A 512 1.88 -18.54 10.05
N ARG A 513 2.44 -17.99 11.14
CA ARG A 513 1.68 -17.67 12.36
C ARG A 513 1.37 -16.17 12.40
N ASP A 514 0.32 -15.81 13.13
CA ASP A 514 -0.17 -14.43 13.24
C ASP A 514 0.92 -13.46 13.73
N LEU A 515 0.69 -12.17 13.49
CA LEU A 515 1.57 -11.02 13.74
C LEU A 515 1.97 -10.79 15.24
N SER A 516 1.79 -11.76 16.15
CA SER A 516 2.03 -11.67 17.60
C SER A 516 3.44 -12.01 18.10
N GLY A 517 4.44 -12.16 17.22
CA GLY A 517 5.84 -12.31 17.64
C GLY A 517 6.24 -13.69 18.18
N SER A 518 5.49 -14.76 17.84
CA SER A 518 5.94 -16.15 18.05
C SER A 518 7.09 -16.53 17.09
N PRO A 519 7.98 -17.49 17.46
CA PRO A 519 9.01 -17.97 16.55
C PRO A 519 8.43 -18.66 15.31
N ASP A 520 9.10 -18.49 14.17
CA ASP A 520 8.75 -19.15 12.90
C ASP A 520 8.74 -20.68 13.08
N MET A 521 7.72 -21.33 12.51
CA MET A 521 7.58 -22.79 12.54
C MET A 521 7.72 -23.38 11.14
N CYS A 522 8.50 -24.44 11.03
CA CYS A 522 8.88 -25.12 9.80
C CYS A 522 8.31 -26.53 9.75
N LEU A 523 8.05 -27.00 8.53
CA LEU A 523 7.72 -28.38 8.23
C LEU A 523 8.93 -29.28 8.58
N ASP A 524 8.76 -30.21 9.51
CA ASP A 524 9.82 -31.07 10.04
C ASP A 524 9.42 -32.55 9.97
N ALA A 525 10.32 -33.35 9.38
CA ALA A 525 10.21 -34.80 9.30
C ALA A 525 11.46 -35.47 9.90
N TYR A 526 11.45 -35.78 11.18
CA TYR A 526 12.58 -36.43 11.86
C TYR A 526 12.60 -37.96 11.73
N GLN A 527 11.57 -38.55 11.13
CA GLN A 527 11.35 -39.99 11.03
C GLN A 527 11.44 -40.47 9.57
N PRO A 528 12.63 -40.86 9.06
CA PRO A 528 12.84 -41.20 7.65
C PRO A 528 12.36 -42.62 7.29
N TRP A 529 11.07 -42.91 7.48
CA TRP A 529 10.42 -44.15 7.08
C TRP A 529 8.98 -43.91 6.64
N ASN A 530 8.38 -44.89 5.96
CA ASN A 530 6.98 -44.82 5.53
C ASN A 530 6.05 -44.68 6.74
N GLY A 531 5.25 -43.60 6.76
CA GLY A 531 4.38 -43.25 7.87
C GLY A 531 5.09 -42.41 8.96
N GLY A 532 6.32 -41.96 8.72
CA GLY A 532 7.05 -41.07 9.63
C GLY A 532 6.34 -39.74 9.82
N ILE A 533 6.32 -39.25 11.06
CA ILE A 533 5.59 -38.02 11.41
C ILE A 533 6.17 -36.80 10.67
N VAL A 534 5.27 -36.03 10.06
CA VAL A 534 5.56 -34.67 9.59
C VAL A 534 4.76 -33.69 10.46
N HIS A 535 5.43 -32.70 11.01
CA HIS A 535 4.83 -31.78 11.97
C HIS A 535 5.44 -30.38 11.86
N MET A 536 4.89 -29.45 12.63
CA MET A 536 5.44 -28.09 12.77
C MET A 536 6.45 -28.07 13.92
N TRP A 537 7.67 -27.63 13.63
CA TRP A 537 8.72 -27.45 14.63
C TRP A 537 9.37 -26.06 14.50
N SER A 538 10.10 -25.61 15.52
CA SER A 538 10.84 -24.34 15.43
C SER A 538 11.79 -24.36 14.23
N CYS A 539 11.80 -23.28 13.45
CA CYS A 539 12.63 -23.19 12.26
C CYS A 539 14.12 -23.13 12.58
N ASP A 540 14.89 -23.95 11.88
CA ASP A 540 16.34 -23.91 11.88
C ASP A 540 16.85 -24.17 10.46
N LYS A 541 17.47 -23.14 9.87
CA LYS A 541 18.05 -23.20 8.51
C LYS A 541 19.16 -24.24 8.36
N THR A 542 19.66 -24.83 9.44
CA THR A 542 20.67 -25.90 9.41
C THR A 542 20.08 -27.28 9.69
N ASN A 543 18.83 -27.36 10.17
CA ASN A 543 18.20 -28.63 10.51
C ASN A 543 17.90 -29.45 9.25
N ALA A 544 18.50 -30.64 9.19
CA ALA A 544 18.41 -31.53 8.05
C ALA A 544 17.00 -32.14 7.86
N ASN A 545 16.17 -32.18 8.90
CA ASN A 545 14.79 -32.69 8.86
C ASN A 545 13.78 -31.68 8.28
N GLN A 546 14.22 -30.45 8.00
CA GLN A 546 13.37 -29.35 7.54
C GLN A 546 13.63 -28.99 6.07
N LYS A 547 14.25 -29.90 5.31
CA LYS A 547 14.72 -29.64 3.94
C LYS A 547 13.77 -30.22 2.91
N TRP A 548 13.03 -29.35 2.23
CA TRP A 548 11.99 -29.74 1.27
C TRP A 548 12.12 -28.97 -0.05
N LYS A 549 11.84 -29.62 -1.16
CA LYS A 549 11.81 -29.00 -2.50
C LYS A 549 10.62 -29.50 -3.30
N TYR A 550 9.90 -28.57 -3.91
CA TYR A 550 8.86 -28.91 -4.88
C TYR A 550 9.49 -29.28 -6.22
N ASP A 551 9.15 -30.45 -6.73
CA ASP A 551 9.51 -30.92 -8.06
C ASP A 551 8.34 -30.65 -9.03
N PRO A 552 8.43 -29.66 -9.93
CA PRO A 552 7.36 -29.34 -10.86
C PRO A 552 7.13 -30.42 -11.93
N THR A 553 8.09 -31.32 -12.15
CA THR A 553 7.96 -32.41 -13.13
C THR A 553 7.06 -33.51 -12.60
N THR A 554 7.28 -33.92 -11.34
CA THR A 554 6.47 -34.97 -10.71
C THR A 554 5.33 -34.44 -9.86
N LYS A 555 5.28 -33.11 -9.63
CA LYS A 555 4.35 -32.43 -8.74
C LYS A 555 4.46 -32.87 -7.27
N GLN A 556 5.62 -33.37 -6.86
CA GLN A 556 5.85 -33.86 -5.50
C GLN A 556 6.60 -32.83 -4.66
N ILE A 557 6.29 -32.78 -3.35
CA ILE A 557 7.14 -32.11 -2.36
C ILE A 557 8.09 -33.18 -1.82
N ARG A 558 9.35 -33.12 -2.27
CA ARG A 558 10.39 -34.09 -1.94
C ARG A 558 11.19 -33.62 -0.73
N HIS A 559 11.56 -34.56 0.13
CA HIS A 559 12.52 -34.28 1.19
C HIS A 559 13.94 -34.36 0.62
N LEU A 560 14.80 -33.39 0.94
CA LEU A 560 16.15 -33.29 0.37
C LEU A 560 17.18 -34.14 1.12
N THR A 561 17.12 -34.19 2.46
CA THR A 561 18.05 -35.00 3.26
C THR A 561 17.65 -36.47 3.27
N HIS A 562 16.39 -36.77 3.64
CA HIS A 562 15.76 -38.09 3.56
C HIS A 562 15.44 -38.45 2.11
N THR A 563 16.49 -38.74 1.34
CA THR A 563 16.42 -39.00 -0.10
C THR A 563 15.46 -40.15 -0.39
N GLY A 564 14.57 -39.96 -1.37
CA GLY A 564 13.57 -40.96 -1.76
C GLY A 564 12.24 -40.83 -1.01
N PHE A 565 12.12 -39.92 -0.05
CA PHE A 565 10.87 -39.63 0.64
C PHE A 565 10.18 -38.34 0.17
N CYS A 566 8.86 -38.37 0.17
CA CYS A 566 7.96 -37.30 -0.25
C CYS A 566 6.93 -37.03 0.85
N LEU A 567 6.37 -35.82 0.85
CA LEU A 567 5.17 -35.51 1.61
C LEU A 567 3.99 -36.30 1.03
N ASP A 568 3.22 -36.95 1.89
CA ASP A 568 2.03 -37.72 1.52
C ASP A 568 0.82 -37.21 2.31
N MET A 569 -0.28 -36.92 1.64
CA MET A 569 -1.49 -36.36 2.25
C MET A 569 -2.33 -37.38 3.04
N ALA A 570 -1.87 -38.63 3.13
CA ALA A 570 -2.50 -39.76 3.81
C ALA A 570 -3.77 -40.32 3.16
N ASN A 571 -4.78 -39.49 2.91
CA ASN A 571 -6.06 -39.90 2.33
C ASN A 571 -6.83 -38.73 1.71
N ASP A 572 -7.91 -39.05 0.99
CA ASP A 572 -8.70 -38.10 0.22
C ASP A 572 -9.66 -37.25 1.04
N GLN A 573 -9.84 -37.54 2.34
CA GLN A 573 -10.77 -36.82 3.20
C GLN A 573 -10.11 -35.67 3.97
N GLY A 574 -8.78 -35.53 3.85
CA GLY A 574 -8.00 -34.59 4.62
C GLY A 574 -7.54 -35.19 5.94
N SER A 575 -6.24 -35.16 6.20
CA SER A 575 -5.61 -35.71 7.40
C SER A 575 -4.24 -35.08 7.62
N THR A 576 -3.63 -35.36 8.77
CA THR A 576 -2.23 -34.99 9.02
C THR A 576 -1.34 -35.74 8.03
N PRO A 577 -0.53 -35.01 7.24
CA PRO A 577 0.36 -35.66 6.29
C PRO A 577 1.51 -36.35 7.00
N TYR A 578 2.14 -37.27 6.29
CA TYR A 578 3.30 -38.01 6.78
C TYR A 578 4.34 -38.17 5.68
N LEU A 579 5.50 -38.69 6.07
CA LEU A 579 6.59 -38.99 5.17
C LEU A 579 6.36 -40.38 4.54
N TYR A 580 6.46 -40.48 3.21
CA TYR A 580 6.32 -41.75 2.51
C TYR A 580 7.26 -41.83 1.32
N SER A 581 7.62 -43.05 0.91
CA SER A 581 8.45 -43.27 -0.27
C SER A 581 7.84 -42.59 -1.50
N CYS A 582 8.63 -41.80 -2.22
CA CYS A 582 8.20 -41.11 -3.41
C CYS A 582 7.77 -42.12 -4.49
N THR A 583 6.54 -42.00 -4.95
CA THR A 583 6.01 -42.79 -6.06
C THR A 583 6.44 -42.21 -7.40
N GLN A 584 6.71 -43.07 -8.39
CA GLN A 584 7.08 -42.67 -9.76
C GLN A 584 6.27 -43.53 -10.77
N PRO A 585 5.29 -42.96 -11.50
CA PRO A 585 4.80 -41.59 -11.41
C PRO A 585 4.16 -41.29 -10.04
N ALA A 586 4.03 -40.02 -9.70
CA ALA A 586 3.36 -39.62 -8.46
C ALA A 586 1.92 -40.16 -8.43
N ASN A 587 1.54 -40.78 -7.32
CA ASN A 587 0.15 -41.11 -7.04
C ASN A 587 -0.62 -39.83 -6.63
N ASN A 588 -1.93 -39.97 -6.49
CA ASN A 588 -2.79 -38.84 -6.10
C ASN A 588 -2.42 -38.25 -4.73
N TYR A 589 -1.92 -39.05 -3.79
CA TYR A 589 -1.61 -38.60 -2.43
C TYR A 589 -0.33 -37.77 -2.32
N GLN A 590 0.52 -37.83 -3.34
CA GLN A 590 1.80 -37.13 -3.40
C GLN A 590 1.85 -36.08 -4.52
N ALA A 591 0.76 -35.92 -5.27
CA ALA A 591 0.64 -34.95 -6.35
C ALA A 591 0.00 -33.65 -5.84
N PHE A 592 0.79 -32.59 -5.80
CA PHE A 592 0.40 -31.28 -5.29
C PHE A 592 0.45 -30.20 -6.37
N THR A 593 -0.52 -29.29 -6.31
CA THR A 593 -0.43 -28.00 -6.99
C THR A 593 0.31 -27.04 -6.07
N TYR A 594 1.43 -26.53 -6.55
CA TYR A 594 2.25 -25.51 -5.90
C TYR A 594 2.03 -24.20 -6.63
N THR A 595 1.26 -23.30 -6.03
CA THR A 595 0.95 -22.01 -6.63
C THR A 595 1.75 -20.94 -5.92
N SER A 596 2.75 -20.39 -6.61
CA SER A 596 3.43 -19.18 -6.18
C SER A 596 2.49 -17.99 -6.27
N ILE A 597 2.42 -17.22 -5.18
CA ILE A 597 1.60 -16.01 -5.07
C ILE A 597 2.43 -14.78 -4.66
N THR A 598 3.76 -14.91 -4.66
CA THR A 598 4.69 -13.84 -4.25
C THR A 598 4.63 -12.65 -5.21
N PHE A 599 4.55 -12.95 -6.49
CA PHE A 599 4.27 -12.00 -7.56
C PHE A 599 3.01 -12.52 -8.26
N PRO A 600 1.81 -12.08 -7.85
CA PRO A 600 0.58 -12.53 -8.47
C PRO A 600 0.62 -12.26 -9.98
N ALA A 601 0.10 -13.21 -10.77
CA ALA A 601 0.06 -13.07 -12.21
C ALA A 601 -0.73 -11.80 -12.57
N THR A 602 -0.09 -10.89 -13.29
CA THR A 602 -0.77 -9.77 -13.94
C THR A 602 -1.70 -10.39 -15.00
N SER A 603 -3.02 -10.33 -14.79
CA SER A 603 -4.01 -10.96 -15.68
C SER A 603 -4.03 -10.47 -17.13
#